data_AF-A0A934NV12-F1
#
_entry.id   AF-A0A934NV12-F1
#
_cell.length_a   1.000
_cell.length_b   1.000
_cell.length_c   1.000
_cell.angle_alpha   90.00
_cell.angle_beta   90.00
_cell.angle_gamma   90.00
#
_symmetry.space_group_name_H-M   'P 1'
#
loop_
_entity.id
_entity.type
_entity.pdbx_description
1 polymer ?
#
loop_
_entity_poly.entity_id
_entity_poly.type
_entity_poly.pdbx_seq_one_letter_code
_entity_poly.pdbx_strand_id
1 'polypeptide(L)'
;MARGTSKPGNEAKAAAKAAKKAASKQRRSQLWQAFNMQRKEDKLLLPLMIGAVVVSTVAFFLIGLIFGLQWFLLSIGILVGILLAFIIFGRRVEKTVYGKAEGQAGAAAWVLDNLKGSWRVKNGIVGTTHMDAVHRVIGRPGVILVAEGAPQRVKSLLAQEKKKTARLVGDTPIYDIIVGNDEGQVPLKQLQKYMTKLPNNIDTKRMDNIESRLSALGTRSGPPLPKGPMPAGAKMKGVQRTMRRR
;
A
#
# COMPACT_ATOMS: atom_id res chain seq x y z
N MET A 1 -6.86 -3.33 53.67
CA MET A 1 -7.90 -2.68 52.83
C MET A 1 -8.05 -3.44 51.52
N ALA A 2 -9.10 -4.24 51.37
CA ALA A 2 -9.35 -5.08 50.19
C ALA A 2 -10.01 -4.27 49.07
N ARG A 3 -9.44 -4.27 47.86
CA ARG A 3 -10.08 -3.71 46.66
C ARG A 3 -10.91 -4.81 46.00
N GLY A 4 -12.23 -4.73 46.14
CA GLY A 4 -13.18 -5.62 45.47
C GLY A 4 -13.18 -5.40 43.95
N THR A 5 -12.90 -6.45 43.19
CA THR A 5 -13.12 -6.50 41.75
C THR A 5 -14.62 -6.62 41.47
N SER A 6 -15.27 -5.51 41.10
CA SER A 6 -16.68 -5.52 40.69
C SER A 6 -16.84 -6.26 39.36
N LYS A 7 -17.66 -7.33 39.36
CA LYS A 7 -18.11 -8.01 38.13
C LYS A 7 -18.82 -6.98 37.23
N PRO A 8 -18.57 -6.95 35.91
CA PRO A 8 -19.27 -6.04 35.01
C PRO A 8 -20.77 -6.35 35.06
N GLY A 9 -21.56 -5.33 35.42
CA GLY A 9 -23.02 -5.40 35.56
C GLY A 9 -23.71 -5.85 34.26
N ASN A 10 -24.89 -6.45 34.40
CA ASN A 10 -25.65 -7.03 33.28
C ASN A 10 -25.93 -6.01 32.16
N GLU A 11 -26.04 -4.73 32.48
CA GLU A 11 -26.23 -3.64 31.52
C GLU A 11 -25.00 -3.38 30.64
N ALA A 12 -23.78 -3.40 31.20
CA ALA A 12 -22.54 -3.28 30.43
C ALA A 12 -22.35 -4.47 29.46
N LYS A 13 -22.79 -5.67 29.88
CA LYS A 13 -22.81 -6.86 29.01
C LYS A 13 -23.89 -6.77 27.93
N ALA A 14 -25.05 -6.19 28.23
CA ALA A 14 -26.13 -5.98 27.26
C ALA A 14 -25.74 -4.92 26.20
N ALA A 15 -25.16 -3.80 26.62
CA ALA A 15 -24.64 -2.76 25.73
C ALA A 15 -23.50 -3.29 24.84
N ALA A 16 -22.57 -4.07 25.39
CA ALA A 16 -21.52 -4.71 24.61
C ALA A 16 -22.07 -5.74 23.60
N LYS A 17 -23.12 -6.49 23.95
CA LYS A 17 -23.81 -7.40 23.02
C LYS A 17 -24.56 -6.65 21.92
N ALA A 18 -25.22 -5.54 22.24
CA ALA A 18 -25.92 -4.69 21.28
C ALA A 18 -24.94 -4.04 20.29
N ALA A 19 -23.82 -3.49 20.78
CA ALA A 19 -22.75 -2.93 19.96
C ALA A 19 -22.12 -4.00 19.04
N LYS A 20 -21.86 -5.21 19.56
CA LYS A 20 -21.37 -6.34 18.74
C LYS A 20 -22.36 -6.74 17.65
N LYS A 21 -23.66 -6.81 17.96
CA LYS A 21 -24.72 -7.13 16.99
C LYS A 21 -24.81 -6.05 15.90
N ALA A 22 -24.83 -4.78 16.29
CA ALA A 22 -24.84 -3.64 15.37
C ALA A 22 -23.61 -3.65 14.44
N ALA A 23 -22.41 -3.81 15.01
CA ALA A 23 -21.17 -3.95 14.25
C ALA A 23 -21.21 -5.16 13.30
N SER A 24 -21.77 -6.30 13.72
CA SER A 24 -21.90 -7.48 12.85
C SER A 24 -22.86 -7.23 11.68
N LYS A 25 -23.98 -6.52 11.93
CA LYS A 25 -24.97 -6.19 10.91
C LYS A 25 -24.37 -5.24 9.88
N GLN A 26 -23.64 -4.23 10.35
CA GLN A 26 -22.95 -3.26 9.50
C GLN A 26 -21.82 -3.90 8.68
N ARG A 27 -21.03 -4.81 9.28
CA ARG A 27 -20.05 -5.61 8.53
C ARG A 27 -20.72 -6.47 7.46
N ARG A 28 -21.83 -7.13 7.80
CA ARG A 28 -22.57 -7.96 6.84
C ARG A 28 -23.16 -7.11 5.69
N SER A 29 -23.69 -5.94 5.98
CA SER A 29 -24.20 -5.03 4.93
C SER A 29 -23.08 -4.49 4.05
N GLN A 30 -21.92 -4.14 4.61
CA GLN A 30 -20.74 -3.72 3.85
C GLN A 30 -20.24 -4.84 2.94
N LEU A 31 -20.13 -6.06 3.46
CA LEU A 31 -19.76 -7.24 2.66
C LEU A 31 -20.78 -7.50 1.55
N TRP A 32 -22.08 -7.35 1.84
CA TRP A 32 -23.13 -7.53 0.84
C TRP A 32 -23.09 -6.47 -0.26
N GLN A 33 -22.87 -5.21 0.10
CA GLN A 33 -22.72 -4.11 -0.85
C GLN A 33 -21.48 -4.32 -1.74
N ALA A 34 -20.34 -4.66 -1.14
CA ALA A 34 -19.11 -4.98 -1.87
C ALA A 34 -19.31 -6.18 -2.80
N PHE A 35 -20.01 -7.23 -2.35
CA PHE A 35 -20.35 -8.38 -3.18
C PHE A 35 -21.25 -7.99 -4.36
N ASN A 36 -22.29 -7.18 -4.14
CA ASN A 36 -23.19 -6.75 -5.21
C ASN A 36 -22.49 -5.84 -6.23
N MET A 37 -21.59 -4.97 -5.77
CA MET A 37 -20.74 -4.15 -6.62
C MET A 37 -19.80 -5.02 -7.46
N GLN A 38 -19.09 -5.96 -6.82
CA GLN A 38 -18.17 -6.87 -7.51
C GLN A 38 -18.90 -7.78 -8.51
N ARG A 39 -20.09 -8.30 -8.18
CA ARG A 39 -20.88 -9.14 -9.10
C ARG A 39 -21.30 -8.38 -10.36
N LYS A 40 -21.61 -7.08 -10.24
CA LYS A 40 -21.93 -6.23 -11.40
C LYS A 40 -20.72 -6.02 -12.29
N GLU A 41 -19.55 -5.88 -11.68
CA GLU A 41 -18.28 -5.63 -12.36
C GLU A 41 -17.70 -6.89 -13.00
N ASP A 42 -17.81 -8.03 -12.33
CA ASP A 42 -17.30 -9.30 -12.80
C ASP A 42 -18.41 -10.35 -12.90
N LYS A 43 -19.07 -10.38 -14.07
CA LYS A 43 -20.17 -11.30 -14.36
C LYS A 43 -19.75 -12.77 -14.33
N LEU A 44 -18.47 -13.06 -14.55
CA LEU A 44 -17.92 -14.41 -14.54
C LEU A 44 -17.59 -14.89 -13.11
N LEU A 45 -17.63 -14.02 -12.10
CA LEU A 45 -17.30 -14.38 -10.72
C LEU A 45 -18.25 -15.44 -10.17
N LEU A 46 -19.55 -15.24 -10.36
CA LEU A 46 -20.59 -16.11 -9.85
C LEU A 46 -20.58 -17.52 -10.47
N PRO A 47 -20.49 -17.69 -11.81
CA PRO A 47 -20.38 -19.02 -12.40
C PRO A 47 -19.07 -19.73 -12.03
N LEU A 48 -17.94 -19.01 -11.84
CA LEU A 48 -16.71 -19.66 -11.37
C LEU A 48 -16.81 -20.13 -9.92
N MET A 49 -17.45 -19.34 -9.03
CA MET A 49 -17.64 -19.75 -7.64
C MET A 49 -18.57 -20.96 -7.53
N ILE A 50 -19.69 -20.96 -8.26
CA ILE A 50 -20.60 -22.11 -8.33
C ILE A 50 -19.87 -23.31 -8.94
N GLY A 51 -19.15 -23.11 -10.05
CA GLY A 51 -18.34 -24.13 -10.69
C GLY A 51 -17.33 -24.77 -9.73
N ALA A 52 -16.62 -23.97 -8.93
CA ALA A 52 -15.66 -24.48 -7.95
C ALA A 52 -16.34 -25.35 -6.87
N VAL A 53 -17.50 -24.93 -6.36
CA VAL A 53 -18.25 -25.72 -5.37
C VAL A 53 -18.76 -27.02 -5.99
N VAL A 54 -19.37 -26.95 -7.18
CA VAL A 54 -19.93 -28.12 -7.87
C VAL A 54 -18.83 -29.10 -8.24
N VAL A 55 -17.75 -28.65 -8.87
CA VAL A 55 -16.63 -29.51 -9.28
C VAL A 55 -15.98 -30.16 -8.06
N SER A 56 -15.73 -29.41 -6.99
CA SER A 56 -15.18 -29.96 -5.74
C SER A 56 -16.13 -31.01 -5.13
N THR A 57 -17.41 -30.70 -5.04
CA THR A 57 -18.40 -31.61 -4.44
C THR A 57 -18.52 -32.91 -5.23
N VAL A 58 -18.61 -32.81 -6.57
CA VAL A 58 -18.68 -33.98 -7.46
C VAL A 58 -17.39 -34.79 -7.39
N ALA A 59 -16.22 -34.16 -7.44
CA ALA A 59 -14.94 -34.85 -7.36
C ALA A 59 -14.80 -35.67 -6.06
N PHE A 60 -15.08 -35.05 -4.91
CA PHE A 60 -15.02 -35.74 -3.62
C PHE A 60 -16.09 -36.83 -3.48
N PHE A 61 -17.28 -36.62 -4.03
CA PHE A 61 -18.33 -37.66 -4.06
C PHE A 61 -17.91 -38.87 -4.89
N LEU A 62 -17.37 -38.65 -6.09
CA LEU A 62 -16.88 -39.73 -6.97
C LEU A 62 -15.71 -40.49 -6.33
N ILE A 63 -14.79 -39.79 -5.67
CA ILE A 63 -13.73 -40.42 -4.87
C ILE A 63 -14.36 -41.26 -3.75
N GLY A 64 -15.36 -40.72 -3.06
CA GLY A 64 -16.04 -41.45 -1.99
C GLY A 64 -16.82 -42.67 -2.44
N LEU A 65 -17.32 -42.73 -3.68
CA LEU A 65 -17.94 -43.94 -4.23
C LEU A 65 -16.94 -45.10 -4.34
N ILE A 66 -15.68 -44.81 -4.67
CA ILE A 66 -14.62 -45.83 -4.81
C ILE A 66 -14.28 -46.46 -3.45
N PHE A 67 -14.34 -45.68 -2.37
CA PHE A 67 -13.97 -46.12 -1.02
C PHE A 67 -15.17 -46.44 -0.11
N GLY A 68 -16.41 -46.34 -0.61
CA GLY A 68 -17.63 -46.51 0.19
C GLY A 68 -17.89 -45.39 1.22
N LEU A 69 -17.20 -44.26 1.10
CA LEU A 69 -17.24 -43.11 2.01
C LEU A 69 -17.95 -41.89 1.40
N GLN A 70 -18.84 -42.11 0.42
CA GLN A 70 -19.48 -41.05 -0.38
C GLN A 70 -20.12 -39.93 0.45
N TRP A 71 -20.84 -40.25 1.53
CA TRP A 71 -21.53 -39.25 2.37
C TRP A 71 -20.56 -38.43 3.23
N PHE A 72 -19.50 -39.06 3.72
CA PHE A 72 -18.45 -38.39 4.49
C PHE A 72 -17.65 -37.45 3.59
N LEU A 73 -17.17 -37.96 2.44
CA LEU A 73 -16.39 -37.16 1.50
C LEU A 73 -17.22 -36.08 0.80
N LEU A 74 -18.53 -36.27 0.61
CA LEU A 74 -19.43 -35.23 0.10
C LEU A 74 -19.41 -33.99 1.01
N SER A 75 -19.50 -34.18 2.32
CA SER A 75 -19.48 -33.06 3.29
C SER A 75 -18.15 -32.31 3.26
N ILE A 76 -17.03 -33.03 3.12
CA ILE A 76 -15.70 -32.44 2.93
C ILE A 76 -15.61 -31.70 1.59
N GLY A 77 -16.13 -32.28 0.51
CA GLY A 77 -16.13 -31.69 -0.83
C GLY A 77 -16.87 -30.36 -0.89
N ILE A 78 -17.99 -30.23 -0.16
CA ILE A 78 -18.72 -28.97 0.00
C ILE A 78 -17.87 -27.93 0.74
N LEU A 79 -17.27 -28.29 1.88
CA LEU A 79 -16.43 -27.38 2.66
C LEU A 79 -15.21 -26.89 1.86
N VAL A 80 -14.54 -27.81 1.16
CA VAL A 80 -13.42 -27.49 0.26
C VAL A 80 -13.89 -26.61 -0.90
N GLY A 81 -15.07 -26.91 -1.47
CA GLY A 81 -15.66 -26.12 -2.54
C GLY A 81 -15.95 -24.68 -2.12
N ILE A 82 -16.51 -24.49 -0.92
CA ILE A 82 -16.74 -23.16 -0.33
C ILE A 82 -15.41 -22.43 -0.14
N LEU A 83 -14.39 -23.10 0.40
CA LEU A 83 -13.06 -22.50 0.58
C LEU A 83 -12.45 -22.05 -0.76
N LEU A 84 -12.54 -22.90 -1.80
CA LEU A 84 -12.08 -22.56 -3.15
C LEU A 84 -12.85 -21.35 -3.71
N ALA A 85 -14.17 -21.29 -3.52
CA ALA A 85 -14.97 -20.15 -3.93
C ALA A 85 -14.53 -18.84 -3.24
N PHE A 86 -14.19 -18.89 -1.95
CA PHE A 86 -13.63 -17.74 -1.22
C PHE A 86 -12.26 -17.31 -1.79
N ILE A 87 -11.38 -18.26 -2.11
CA ILE A 87 -10.06 -17.96 -2.71
C ILE A 87 -10.23 -17.30 -4.08
N ILE A 88 -11.12 -17.84 -4.92
CA ILE A 88 -11.43 -17.27 -6.24
C ILE A 88 -11.98 -15.85 -6.09
N PHE A 89 -12.93 -15.65 -5.18
CA PHE A 89 -13.49 -14.34 -4.89
C PHE A 89 -12.41 -13.32 -4.53
N GLY A 90 -11.54 -13.65 -3.56
CA GLY A 90 -10.47 -12.77 -3.11
C GLY A 90 -9.51 -12.37 -4.24
N ARG A 91 -9.01 -13.37 -5.00
CA ARG A 91 -8.11 -13.12 -6.14
C ARG A 91 -8.75 -12.25 -7.22
N ARG A 92 -10.06 -12.37 -7.40
CA ARG A 92 -10.79 -11.66 -8.45
C ARG A 92 -11.09 -10.22 -8.07
N VAL A 93 -11.47 -9.97 -6.82
CA VAL A 93 -11.57 -8.63 -6.24
C VAL A 93 -10.24 -7.90 -6.40
N GLU A 94 -9.15 -8.54 -6.02
CA GLU A 94 -7.79 -7.99 -6.17
C GLU A 94 -7.51 -7.57 -7.62
N LYS A 95 -7.77 -8.46 -8.58
CA LYS A 95 -7.57 -8.19 -10.02
C LYS A 95 -8.42 -7.01 -10.51
N THR A 96 -9.69 -6.93 -10.13
CA THR A 96 -10.59 -5.85 -10.57
C THR A 96 -10.20 -4.50 -9.95
N VAL A 97 -9.88 -4.48 -8.65
CA VAL A 97 -9.50 -3.26 -7.93
C VAL A 97 -8.21 -2.68 -8.50
N TYR A 98 -7.16 -3.51 -8.64
CA TYR A 98 -5.90 -3.04 -9.22
C TYR A 98 -6.05 -2.67 -10.70
N GLY A 99 -6.81 -3.44 -11.49
CA GLY A 99 -7.03 -3.11 -12.90
C GLY A 99 -7.76 -1.79 -13.13
N LYS A 100 -8.58 -1.33 -12.17
CA LYS A 100 -9.22 -0.02 -12.20
C LYS A 100 -8.32 1.12 -11.71
N ALA A 101 -7.45 0.81 -10.76
CA ALA A 101 -6.46 1.76 -10.27
C ALA A 101 -5.34 1.97 -11.30
N GLU A 102 -5.03 0.96 -12.12
CA GLU A 102 -4.11 1.10 -13.26
C GLU A 102 -4.60 2.21 -14.22
N GLY A 103 -3.79 3.25 -14.39
CA GLY A 103 -4.09 4.40 -15.25
C GLY A 103 -4.77 5.58 -14.54
N GLN A 104 -5.12 5.46 -13.25
CA GLN A 104 -5.54 6.59 -12.43
C GLN A 104 -4.33 7.23 -11.75
N ALA A 105 -4.25 8.56 -11.81
CA ALA A 105 -3.21 9.31 -11.14
C ALA A 105 -3.22 9.09 -9.62
N GLY A 106 -2.05 8.76 -9.06
CA GLY A 106 -1.88 8.51 -7.63
C GLY A 106 -2.23 7.08 -7.21
N ALA A 107 -2.47 6.17 -8.15
CA ALA A 107 -2.73 4.78 -7.85
C ALA A 107 -1.51 4.09 -7.22
N ALA A 108 -0.29 4.42 -7.68
CA ALA A 108 0.93 3.94 -7.04
C ALA A 108 1.00 4.43 -5.60
N ALA A 109 0.71 5.70 -5.35
CA ALA A 109 0.68 6.29 -4.00
C ALA A 109 -0.21 5.49 -3.04
N TRP A 110 -1.43 5.16 -3.48
CA TRP A 110 -2.37 4.36 -2.69
C TRP A 110 -1.83 2.96 -2.40
N VAL A 111 -1.18 2.30 -3.36
CA VAL A 111 -0.56 0.99 -3.13
C VAL A 111 0.59 1.09 -2.12
N LEU A 112 1.40 2.14 -2.21
CA LEU A 112 2.53 2.34 -1.31
C LEU A 112 2.06 2.60 0.13
N ASP A 113 0.98 3.35 0.33
CA ASP A 113 0.41 3.61 1.66
C ASP A 113 -0.18 2.35 2.31
N ASN A 114 -0.58 1.37 1.50
CA ASN A 114 -1.12 0.09 1.97
C ASN A 114 -0.04 -1.00 2.14
N LEU A 115 1.25 -0.67 2.00
CA LEU A 115 2.33 -1.62 2.23
C LEU A 115 2.35 -2.09 3.69
N LYS A 116 2.43 -3.42 3.86
CA LYS A 116 2.58 -4.03 5.18
C LYS A 116 4.05 -4.19 5.54
N GLY A 117 4.41 -3.81 6.76
CA GLY A 117 5.77 -3.93 7.30
C GLY A 117 6.40 -2.58 7.60
N SER A 118 7.71 -2.59 7.89
CA SER A 118 8.47 -1.41 8.30
C SER A 118 8.90 -0.53 7.12
N TRP A 119 7.97 -0.19 6.23
CA TRP A 119 8.23 0.71 5.09
C TRP A 119 7.99 2.16 5.51
N ARG A 120 8.87 3.07 5.11
CA ARG A 120 8.67 4.52 5.30
C ARG A 120 8.38 5.13 3.95
N VAL A 121 7.15 5.57 3.75
CA VAL A 121 6.62 5.99 2.45
C VAL A 121 6.46 7.51 2.45
N LYS A 122 6.93 8.16 1.40
CA LYS A 122 6.73 9.59 1.14
C LYS A 122 6.21 9.78 -0.28
N ASN A 123 4.94 10.12 -0.38
CA ASN A 123 4.25 10.27 -1.66
C ASN A 123 4.49 11.68 -2.25
N GLY A 124 4.57 11.75 -3.59
CA GLY A 124 4.57 13.00 -4.33
C GLY A 124 5.75 13.94 -4.04
N ILE A 125 6.97 13.41 -3.95
CA ILE A 125 8.17 14.24 -3.71
C ILE A 125 8.45 15.15 -4.89
N VAL A 126 8.21 14.63 -6.09
CA VAL A 126 8.24 15.39 -7.33
C VAL A 126 6.96 15.06 -8.06
N GLY A 127 6.25 16.07 -8.53
CA GLY A 127 5.05 15.92 -9.34
C GLY A 127 5.01 16.95 -10.45
N THR A 128 4.38 16.60 -11.56
CA THR A 128 4.07 17.52 -12.66
C THR A 128 2.58 17.81 -12.70
N THR A 129 2.18 18.83 -13.45
CA THR A 129 0.76 19.10 -13.74
C THR A 129 0.13 18.05 -14.66
N HIS A 130 0.94 17.17 -15.27
CA HIS A 130 0.50 16.12 -16.19
C HIS A 130 0.27 14.77 -15.49
N MET A 131 -0.03 14.80 -14.19
CA MET A 131 -0.28 13.60 -13.39
C MET A 131 0.92 12.63 -13.33
N ASP A 132 2.14 13.12 -13.60
CA ASP A 132 3.35 12.34 -13.33
C ASP A 132 3.81 12.61 -11.91
N ALA A 133 4.14 11.56 -11.17
CA ALA A 133 4.60 11.67 -9.79
C ALA A 133 5.74 10.70 -9.50
N VAL A 134 6.64 11.12 -8.61
CA VAL A 134 7.69 10.27 -8.03
C VAL A 134 7.45 10.19 -6.53
N HIS A 135 7.31 8.95 -6.07
CA HIS A 135 7.18 8.56 -4.67
C HIS A 135 8.50 7.96 -4.21
N ARG A 136 8.80 8.10 -2.92
CA ARG A 136 9.98 7.48 -2.32
C ARG A 136 9.53 6.54 -1.22
N VAL A 137 10.15 5.38 -1.21
CA VAL A 137 9.93 4.37 -0.19
C VAL A 137 11.29 3.98 0.37
N ILE A 138 11.42 3.98 1.69
CA ILE A 138 12.60 3.51 2.39
C ILE A 138 12.24 2.16 2.99
N GLY A 139 12.97 1.12 2.58
CA GLY A 139 12.78 -0.26 2.98
C GLY A 139 14.10 -0.90 3.42
N ARG A 140 14.05 -2.17 3.86
CA ARG A 140 15.26 -2.98 4.07
C ARG A 140 16.14 -3.13 2.82
N PRO A 141 15.60 -3.08 1.59
CA PRO A 141 16.44 -3.04 0.40
C PRO A 141 17.28 -1.78 0.24
N GLY A 142 16.87 -0.66 0.84
CA GLY A 142 17.46 0.66 0.61
C GLY A 142 16.39 1.68 0.26
N VAL A 143 16.72 2.60 -0.64
CA VAL A 143 15.78 3.62 -1.12
C VAL A 143 15.20 3.19 -2.45
N ILE A 144 13.87 3.22 -2.57
CA ILE A 144 13.14 2.85 -3.78
C ILE A 144 12.40 4.10 -4.25
N LEU A 145 12.66 4.51 -5.48
CA LEU A 145 11.96 5.59 -6.16
C LEU A 145 10.93 4.95 -7.09
N VAL A 146 9.66 5.19 -6.81
CA VAL A 146 8.53 4.65 -7.57
C VAL A 146 7.91 5.80 -8.35
N ALA A 147 7.98 5.74 -9.67
CA ALA A 147 7.38 6.75 -10.54
C ALA A 147 6.12 6.25 -11.21
N GLU A 148 5.15 7.14 -11.34
CA GLU A 148 3.87 6.92 -12.00
C GLU A 148 3.69 8.02 -13.06
N GLY A 149 3.19 7.66 -14.24
CA GLY A 149 2.98 8.59 -15.35
C GLY A 149 3.62 8.12 -16.66
N ALA A 150 3.81 9.05 -17.60
CA ALA A 150 4.33 8.69 -18.92
C ALA A 150 5.84 8.37 -18.87
N PRO A 151 6.30 7.22 -19.41
CA PRO A 151 7.66 6.72 -19.24
C PRO A 151 8.76 7.72 -19.65
N GLN A 152 8.55 8.50 -20.70
CA GLN A 152 9.54 9.49 -21.16
C GLN A 152 9.72 10.66 -20.17
N ARG A 153 8.64 11.13 -19.54
CA ARG A 153 8.69 12.24 -18.59
C ARG A 153 9.22 11.78 -17.23
N VAL A 154 8.73 10.63 -16.75
CA VAL A 154 9.11 10.10 -15.43
C VAL A 154 10.58 9.67 -15.36
N LYS A 155 11.20 9.21 -16.45
CA LYS A 155 12.65 8.92 -16.50
C LYS A 155 13.50 10.13 -16.14
N SER A 156 13.12 11.32 -16.62
CA SER A 156 13.83 12.55 -16.31
C SER A 156 13.67 12.95 -14.83
N LEU A 157 12.47 12.78 -14.27
CA LEU A 157 12.17 13.05 -12.86
C LEU A 157 12.91 12.07 -11.93
N LEU A 158 12.91 10.78 -12.27
CA LEU A 158 13.65 9.74 -11.55
C LEU A 158 15.14 10.02 -11.55
N ALA A 159 15.74 10.38 -12.68
CA ALA A 159 17.17 10.67 -12.76
C ALA A 159 17.57 11.85 -11.86
N GLN A 160 16.75 12.91 -11.84
CA GLN A 160 16.97 14.06 -10.97
C GLN A 160 16.87 13.68 -9.48
N GLU A 161 15.82 12.95 -9.12
CA GLU A 161 15.60 12.56 -7.72
C GLU A 161 16.64 11.53 -7.25
N LYS A 162 17.06 10.60 -8.12
CA LYS A 162 18.14 9.65 -7.86
C LYS A 162 19.45 10.36 -7.57
N LYS A 163 19.81 11.38 -8.37
CA LYS A 163 21.03 12.18 -8.15
C LYS A 163 20.97 12.97 -6.84
N LYS A 164 19.81 13.54 -6.48
CA LYS A 164 19.62 14.25 -5.20
C LYS A 164 19.74 13.28 -4.02
N THR A 165 19.07 12.14 -4.13
CA THR A 165 19.04 11.09 -3.11
C THR A 165 20.44 10.51 -2.90
N ALA A 166 21.15 10.14 -3.97
CA ALA A 166 22.51 9.57 -3.92
C ALA A 166 23.52 10.41 -3.12
N ARG A 167 23.39 11.75 -3.13
CA ARG A 167 24.26 12.64 -2.35
C ARG A 167 24.13 12.46 -0.83
N LEU A 168 23.07 11.82 -0.34
CA LEU A 168 22.70 11.75 1.09
C LEU A 168 22.73 10.33 1.64
N VAL A 169 22.38 9.34 0.81
CA VAL A 169 22.33 7.93 1.20
C VAL A 169 23.68 7.23 1.14
N GLY A 170 24.68 7.85 0.51
CA GLY A 170 26.02 7.29 0.36
C GLY A 170 26.02 6.00 -0.46
N ASP A 171 26.55 4.94 0.14
CA ASP A 171 26.66 3.57 -0.38
C ASP A 171 25.35 2.76 -0.37
N THR A 172 24.25 3.32 0.15
CA THR A 172 22.97 2.61 0.20
C THR A 172 22.38 2.44 -1.22
N PRO A 173 21.94 1.24 -1.61
CA PRO A 173 21.33 1.01 -2.92
C PRO A 173 20.07 1.86 -3.17
N ILE A 174 19.97 2.37 -4.40
CA ILE A 174 18.81 3.12 -4.88
C ILE A 174 18.19 2.38 -6.07
N TYR A 175 16.96 1.92 -5.90
CA TYR A 175 16.17 1.24 -6.93
C TYR A 175 15.20 2.23 -7.57
N ASP A 176 15.06 2.20 -8.89
CA ASP A 176 14.07 2.94 -9.66
C ASP A 176 13.02 1.96 -10.22
N ILE A 177 11.75 2.30 -10.05
CA ILE A 177 10.62 1.51 -10.55
C ILE A 177 9.69 2.47 -11.28
N ILE A 178 9.35 2.14 -12.51
CA ILE A 178 8.31 2.84 -13.28
C ILE A 178 7.07 1.96 -13.25
N VAL A 179 5.96 2.52 -12.78
CA VAL A 179 4.66 1.84 -12.72
C VAL A 179 3.96 1.98 -14.05
N GLY A 180 3.48 0.84 -14.58
CA GLY A 180 2.66 0.78 -15.77
C GLY A 180 2.70 -0.61 -16.43
N ASN A 181 2.20 -0.71 -17.66
CA ASN A 181 1.91 -1.98 -18.33
C ASN A 181 2.80 -2.27 -19.54
N ASP A 182 3.72 -1.36 -19.89
CA ASP A 182 4.63 -1.55 -21.03
C ASP A 182 5.90 -2.32 -20.63
N GLU A 183 6.73 -2.65 -21.62
CA GLU A 183 8.02 -3.30 -21.39
C GLU A 183 8.93 -2.48 -20.45
N GLY A 184 9.53 -3.16 -19.47
CA GLY A 184 10.38 -2.55 -18.45
C GLY A 184 9.62 -1.77 -17.36
N GLN A 185 8.29 -1.76 -17.39
CA GLN A 185 7.45 -1.21 -16.31
C GLN A 185 6.93 -2.33 -15.41
N VAL A 186 6.59 -1.98 -14.17
CA VAL A 186 6.01 -2.90 -13.20
C VAL A 186 4.52 -2.62 -13.08
N PRO A 187 3.64 -3.61 -13.40
CA PRO A 187 2.20 -3.44 -13.22
C PRO A 187 1.86 -3.14 -11.77
N LEU A 188 0.85 -2.30 -11.55
CA LEU A 188 0.47 -1.84 -10.20
C LEU A 188 0.19 -3.00 -9.24
N LYS A 189 -0.53 -4.02 -9.71
CA LYS A 189 -0.81 -5.27 -8.97
C LYS A 189 0.44 -6.04 -8.52
N GLN A 190 1.57 -5.85 -9.20
CA GLN A 190 2.83 -6.55 -8.92
C GLN A 190 3.82 -5.70 -8.14
N LEU A 191 3.59 -4.39 -7.98
CA LEU A 191 4.50 -3.45 -7.34
C LEU A 191 4.95 -3.92 -5.95
N GLN A 192 4.01 -4.27 -5.08
CA GLN A 192 4.32 -4.77 -3.73
C GLN A 192 5.17 -6.04 -3.76
N LYS A 193 4.83 -7.00 -4.63
CA LYS A 193 5.56 -8.27 -4.78
C LYS A 193 6.97 -8.03 -5.33
N TYR A 194 7.14 -7.08 -6.24
CA TYR A 194 8.43 -6.71 -6.78
C TYR A 194 9.32 -6.10 -5.70
N MET A 195 8.81 -5.13 -4.94
CA MET A 195 9.56 -4.46 -3.87
C MET A 195 9.97 -5.42 -2.74
N THR A 196 9.09 -6.35 -2.36
CA THR A 196 9.36 -7.34 -1.30
C THR A 196 10.37 -8.42 -1.73
N LYS A 197 10.59 -8.62 -3.03
CA LYS A 197 11.60 -9.54 -3.57
C LYS A 197 13.01 -8.97 -3.62
N LEU A 198 13.16 -7.65 -3.48
CA LEU A 198 14.47 -7.01 -3.48
C LEU A 198 15.30 -7.51 -2.27
N PRO A 199 16.63 -7.64 -2.42
CA PRO A 199 17.49 -8.12 -1.34
C PRO A 199 17.49 -7.17 -0.16
N ASN A 200 17.63 -7.69 1.06
CA ASN A 200 17.73 -6.88 2.27
C ASN A 200 19.17 -6.38 2.45
N ASN A 201 19.44 -5.13 2.10
CA ASN A 201 20.78 -4.54 2.13
C ASN A 201 21.05 -3.71 3.40
N ILE A 202 20.01 -3.19 4.06
CA ILE A 202 20.13 -2.31 5.23
C ILE A 202 19.28 -2.77 6.42
N ASP A 203 19.70 -2.37 7.62
CA ASP A 203 18.99 -2.58 8.87
C ASP A 203 18.04 -1.42 9.18
N THR A 204 17.19 -1.58 10.21
CA THR A 204 16.19 -0.58 10.58
C THR A 204 16.79 0.72 11.08
N LYS A 205 17.93 0.67 11.79
CA LYS A 205 18.62 1.90 12.27
C LYS A 205 19.13 2.72 11.11
N ARG A 206 19.69 2.06 10.08
CA ARG A 206 20.13 2.75 8.87
C ARG A 206 18.96 3.34 8.11
N MET A 207 17.79 2.69 8.09
CA MET A 207 16.57 3.28 7.54
C MET A 207 16.17 4.58 8.24
N ASP A 208 16.19 4.62 9.58
CA ASP A 208 15.83 5.82 10.34
C ASP A 208 16.81 6.98 10.08
N ASN A 209 18.11 6.67 10.02
CA ASN A 209 19.13 7.66 9.67
C ASN A 209 18.91 8.24 8.26
N ILE A 210 18.57 7.38 7.29
CA ILE A 210 18.28 7.79 5.91
C ILE A 210 17.03 8.68 5.86
N GLU A 211 15.96 8.29 6.55
CA GLU A 211 14.73 9.07 6.65
C GLU A 211 14.97 10.45 7.27
N SER A 212 15.76 10.52 8.35
CA SER A 212 16.15 11.78 8.99
C SER A 212 16.91 12.70 8.01
N ARG A 213 17.91 12.17 7.30
CA ARG A 213 18.68 12.95 6.31
C ARG A 213 17.82 13.44 5.14
N LEU A 214 16.92 12.60 4.66
CA LEU A 214 16.05 12.93 3.52
C LEU A 214 14.91 13.89 3.91
N SER A 215 14.38 13.79 5.13
CA SER A 215 13.34 14.70 5.62
C SER A 215 13.88 16.12 5.83
N ALA A 216 15.13 16.27 6.28
CA ALA A 216 15.82 17.56 6.37
C ALA A 216 15.99 18.30 5.04
N LEU A 217 15.86 17.58 3.91
CA LEU A 217 15.90 18.16 2.57
C LEU A 217 14.53 18.64 2.11
N GLY A 218 13.45 17.98 2.53
CA GLY A 218 12.07 18.37 2.22
C GLY A 218 11.70 19.76 2.77
N THR A 219 12.32 20.18 3.86
CA THR A 219 12.15 21.52 4.45
C THR A 219 12.90 22.63 3.71
N ARG A 220 13.83 22.30 2.80
CA ARG A 220 14.52 23.29 1.94
C ARG A 220 13.81 23.54 0.61
N SER A 221 12.72 22.82 0.33
CA SER A 221 11.85 23.00 -0.85
C SER A 221 10.41 23.36 -0.46
N GLY A 222 10.22 23.99 0.70
CA GLY A 222 8.94 24.64 1.03
C GLY A 222 8.62 25.76 0.02
N PRO A 223 7.35 26.18 -0.10
CA PRO A 223 6.98 27.34 -0.92
C PRO A 223 7.93 28.49 -0.62
N PRO A 224 8.41 29.24 -1.63
CA PRO A 224 9.20 30.43 -1.36
C PRO A 224 8.39 31.25 -0.35
N LEU A 225 8.97 31.52 0.83
CA LEU A 225 8.33 32.37 1.82
C LEU A 225 7.75 33.57 1.05
N PRO A 226 6.45 33.89 1.18
CA PRO A 226 5.91 35.08 0.56
C PRO A 226 6.76 36.21 1.11
N LYS A 227 7.61 36.78 0.24
CA LYS A 227 8.41 37.94 0.58
C LYS A 227 7.40 39.06 0.75
N GLY A 228 6.93 39.23 1.98
CA GLY A 228 6.29 40.47 2.39
C GLY A 228 7.22 41.61 1.99
N PRO A 229 6.68 42.80 1.67
CA PRO A 229 7.50 43.93 1.28
C PRO A 229 8.58 44.11 2.33
N MET A 230 9.84 43.91 1.92
CA MET A 230 10.98 44.12 2.77
C MET A 230 10.87 45.56 3.28
N PRO A 231 10.85 45.81 4.60
CA PRO A 231 10.80 47.18 5.09
C PRO A 231 12.00 47.93 4.52
N ALA A 232 11.70 48.99 3.75
CA ALA A 232 12.68 49.89 3.19
C ALA A 232 13.36 50.63 4.36
N GLY A 233 14.42 50.04 4.92
CA GLY A 233 15.11 50.64 6.05
C GLY A 233 16.11 49.77 6.80
N ALA A 234 16.09 48.44 6.63
CA ALA A 234 17.08 47.58 7.27
C ALA A 234 18.42 47.61 6.52
N LYS A 235 19.14 48.74 6.65
CA LYS A 235 20.56 48.83 6.31
C LYS A 235 21.28 47.75 7.12
N MET A 236 21.74 46.68 6.48
CA MET A 236 22.72 45.77 7.07
C MET A 236 23.96 46.60 7.42
N LYS A 237 24.10 46.96 8.69
CA LYS A 237 25.28 47.66 9.21
C LYS A 237 26.46 46.70 9.07
N GLY A 238 27.41 47.09 8.21
CA GLY A 238 28.42 46.20 7.63
C GLY A 238 29.21 45.37 8.64
N VAL A 239 29.19 44.05 8.42
CA VAL A 239 30.14 43.09 9.00
C VAL A 239 31.39 43.03 8.10
N GLN A 240 31.96 44.19 7.79
CA GLN A 240 33.19 44.34 7.01
C GLN A 240 34.05 45.39 7.70
N ARG A 241 34.63 45.03 8.85
CA ARG A 241 35.83 45.64 9.44
C ARG A 241 36.17 44.90 10.73
N THR A 242 36.85 43.75 10.62
CA THR A 242 37.65 43.23 11.74
C THR A 242 38.70 42.19 11.34
N MET A 243 38.66 41.61 10.14
CA MET A 243 39.77 40.77 9.66
C MET A 243 40.83 41.59 8.92
N ARG A 244 41.54 42.47 9.64
CA ARG A 244 42.90 42.88 9.27
C ARG A 244 43.66 43.44 10.48
N ARG A 245 44.20 42.55 11.32
CA ARG A 245 45.43 42.70 12.12
C ARG A 245 45.51 41.60 13.19
N ARG A 246 46.28 40.55 12.96
CA ARG A 246 47.64 40.32 13.46
C ARG A 246 48.09 38.95 12.97
#